data_AF-A0A845RUJ0-F1
#
_entry.id   AF-A0A845RUJ0-F1
#
_cell.length_a   1.000
_cell.length_b   1.000
_cell.length_c   1.000
_cell.angle_alpha   90.00
_cell.angle_beta   90.00
_cell.angle_gamma   90.00
#
_symmetry.space_group_name_H-M   'P 1'
#
loop_
_entity.id
_entity.type
_entity.pdbx_description
1 polymer ?
#
loop_
_entity_poly.entity_id
_entity_poly.type
_entity_poly.pdbx_seq_one_letter_code
_entity_poly.pdbx_strand_id
1 'polypeptide(L)'
;MLRDKIFVIALIYVLFLTILIYMNLSVVPNEASADQFSGKHPALLRLEDVGPGEEYTSQENLDKLIVLADYLQQEGIPFEVSLIPRMVVPGRNYDVAITDNTEYAQKFVSTIKSLEERGGIIGVHGYTHQSGNSNSVSGYEFYSSAKNPDVPNTYAYAKERAEKAIALFDQAGIYPAYWETPHYSASPQQLLAFQEQIGLIYENNYYYPEAWKSNNVVNQHREYYCGLDVVPAPLGHLNSPERLAAMLAVLDDPAKSGTLASLYIHPTYEFQFIKKVQQKNGEVQYIYDKNSLLHQLVKELKKRDYAFVSIYSLVGFVPAQRAENIQFDPRDEIFVGQFVPHASGKTLLIWNKRTNQWRMSQYTASWYAPRDTNAFQDLGVWLKDLTLEKGTIPLAGYFKNKDREDLLLFNAASGNLILAVNNGNKFVPYHLKWQALNQLQTVRPLAGDLNHDGLTDLFLYDKEHGRIGSAINQGGFFTDITWQGFNLLKAKNLKLAAGDFNGDGNSELFVMDHDTKQSKMLAGRKASRFSLAAETWNNPFYFKPDSQLFAADINGDGKDDLLVHGSDGFWQSYISDGSKFVADRPFGPWGPRNEDALAADINGDHRSDLIMIDHNTGYSNLNTAISVSGR
;
A
#
# COMPACT_ATOMS: atom_id res chain seq x y z
N MET A 1 -21.60 -40.03 34.15
CA MET A 1 -21.28 -38.94 35.11
C MET A 1 -19.83 -38.47 35.06
N LEU A 2 -18.80 -39.31 35.29
CA LEU A 2 -17.40 -38.87 35.18
C LEU A 2 -16.96 -38.63 33.72
N ARG A 3 -17.42 -39.47 32.80
CA ARG A 3 -17.13 -39.41 31.35
C ARG A 3 -17.74 -38.17 30.67
N ASP A 4 -18.93 -37.76 31.09
CA ASP A 4 -19.63 -36.57 30.57
C ASP A 4 -18.95 -35.28 31.04
N LYS A 5 -18.43 -35.27 32.28
CA LYS A 5 -17.64 -34.14 32.81
C LYS A 5 -16.29 -33.99 32.09
N ILE A 6 -15.62 -35.09 31.77
CA ILE A 6 -14.37 -35.06 30.99
C ILE A 6 -14.63 -34.57 29.56
N PHE A 7 -15.74 -34.97 28.94
CA PHE A 7 -16.12 -34.52 27.59
C PHE A 7 -16.44 -33.02 27.56
N VAL A 8 -17.18 -32.50 28.54
CA VAL A 8 -17.48 -31.07 28.66
C VAL A 8 -16.22 -30.25 28.95
N ILE A 9 -15.33 -30.73 29.82
CA ILE A 9 -14.05 -30.05 30.09
C ILE A 9 -13.17 -30.04 28.84
N ALA A 10 -13.08 -31.15 28.10
CA ALA A 10 -12.34 -31.20 26.83
C ALA A 10 -12.96 -30.27 25.77
N LEU A 11 -14.29 -30.18 25.69
CA LEU A 11 -14.98 -29.27 24.77
C LEU A 11 -14.71 -27.81 25.13
N ILE A 12 -14.74 -27.45 26.42
CA ILE A 12 -14.40 -26.11 26.92
C ILE A 12 -12.92 -25.82 26.66
N TYR A 13 -12.02 -26.79 26.85
CA TYR A 13 -10.59 -26.61 26.58
C TYR A 13 -10.31 -26.44 25.09
N VAL A 14 -10.99 -27.19 24.23
CA VAL A 14 -10.92 -27.02 22.77
C VAL A 14 -11.51 -25.69 22.34
N LEU A 15 -12.65 -25.27 22.92
CA LEU A 15 -13.25 -23.96 22.66
C LEU A 15 -12.34 -22.82 23.14
N PHE A 16 -11.72 -22.99 24.30
CA PHE A 16 -10.79 -22.02 24.89
C PHE A 16 -9.47 -21.94 24.09
N LEU A 17 -8.93 -23.08 23.64
CA LEU A 17 -7.78 -23.15 22.73
C LEU A 17 -8.10 -22.59 21.35
N THR A 18 -9.30 -22.86 20.80
CA THR A 18 -9.71 -22.25 19.52
C THR A 18 -9.94 -20.76 19.66
N ILE A 19 -10.51 -20.28 20.77
CA ILE A 19 -10.61 -18.84 21.08
C ILE A 19 -9.22 -18.23 21.28
N LEU A 20 -8.29 -18.91 21.97
CA LEU A 20 -6.90 -18.43 22.13
C LEU A 20 -6.14 -18.41 20.81
N ILE A 21 -6.34 -19.40 19.93
CA ILE A 21 -5.75 -19.44 18.58
C ILE A 21 -6.38 -18.32 17.73
N TYR A 22 -7.69 -18.08 17.84
CA TYR A 22 -8.35 -16.94 17.19
C TYR A 22 -7.89 -15.59 17.74
N MET A 23 -7.57 -15.51 19.04
CA MET A 23 -7.07 -14.29 19.68
C MET A 23 -5.57 -14.05 19.45
N ASN A 24 -4.77 -15.10 19.23
CA ASN A 24 -3.34 -15.01 18.89
C ASN A 24 -3.07 -14.84 17.39
N LEU A 25 -4.10 -14.80 16.53
CA LEU A 25 -3.96 -14.65 15.07
C LEU A 25 -4.30 -13.24 14.54
N SER A 26 -4.53 -12.27 15.42
CA SER A 26 -5.15 -10.99 15.05
C SER A 26 -4.22 -9.78 15.10
N VAL A 27 -2.95 -9.96 15.50
CA VAL A 27 -1.97 -8.87 15.57
C VAL A 27 -0.60 -9.42 15.22
N VAL A 28 0.04 -8.80 14.24
CA VAL A 28 1.48 -8.88 14.06
C VAL A 28 2.01 -7.51 14.49
N PRO A 29 2.67 -7.38 15.67
CA PRO A 29 3.36 -6.16 16.03
C PRO A 29 4.41 -5.86 14.96
N ASN A 30 4.27 -4.73 14.26
CA ASN A 30 5.29 -4.25 13.33
C ASN A 30 6.28 -3.40 14.15
N GLU A 31 7.12 -4.07 14.94
CA GLU A 31 8.21 -3.36 15.60
C GLU A 31 9.17 -2.81 14.54
N ALA A 32 9.40 -1.49 14.62
CA ALA A 32 10.36 -0.81 13.79
C ALA A 32 11.79 -1.25 14.12
N SER A 33 12.32 -2.28 13.45
CA SER A 33 13.73 -2.67 13.54
C SER A 33 14.64 -1.58 12.96
N ALA A 34 15.71 -1.26 13.70
CA ALA A 34 16.68 -0.22 13.35
C ALA A 34 17.32 -0.44 11.96
N ASP A 35 17.48 -1.69 11.54
CA ASP A 35 18.09 -2.07 10.25
C ASP A 35 17.38 -1.45 9.03
N GLN A 36 16.09 -1.13 9.13
CA GLN A 36 15.32 -0.53 8.03
C GLN A 36 15.61 0.95 7.79
N PHE A 37 16.05 1.67 8.82
CA PHE A 37 16.39 3.08 8.71
C PHE A 37 17.90 3.28 8.83
N SER A 38 18.68 2.37 8.23
CA SER A 38 20.15 2.37 8.29
C SER A 38 20.71 2.36 9.73
N GLY A 39 20.06 1.61 10.62
CA GLY A 39 20.41 1.52 12.04
C GLY A 39 19.75 2.57 12.94
N LYS A 40 18.82 3.40 12.41
CA LYS A 40 18.13 4.46 13.16
C LYS A 40 16.74 4.08 13.65
N HIS A 41 16.24 4.79 14.66
CA HIS A 41 14.87 4.66 15.14
C HIS A 41 13.93 5.65 14.43
N PRO A 42 12.72 5.27 14.00
CA PRO A 42 11.82 6.20 13.32
C PRO A 42 11.17 7.20 14.28
N ALA A 43 11.03 8.44 13.82
CA ALA A 43 10.29 9.52 14.48
C ALA A 43 9.28 10.16 13.50
N LEU A 44 8.08 10.48 13.98
CA LEU A 44 7.00 11.09 13.20
C LEU A 44 6.55 12.39 13.87
N LEU A 45 6.27 13.41 13.07
CA LEU A 45 5.95 14.75 13.53
C LEU A 45 4.72 15.27 12.81
N ARG A 46 3.63 15.43 13.58
CA ARG A 46 2.40 16.03 13.08
C ARG A 46 2.25 17.49 13.52
N LEU A 47 1.72 18.30 12.61
CA LEU A 47 1.19 19.63 12.85
C LEU A 47 -0.32 19.51 13.01
N GLU A 48 -0.81 19.50 14.25
CA GLU A 48 -2.23 19.31 14.58
C GLU A 48 -2.99 20.64 14.70
N ASP A 49 -4.33 20.54 14.67
CA ASP A 49 -5.26 21.66 14.77
C ASP A 49 -5.05 22.76 13.73
N VAL A 50 -4.66 22.38 12.51
CA VAL A 50 -4.58 23.30 11.39
C VAL A 50 -5.97 23.41 10.76
N GLY A 51 -6.50 24.62 10.54
CA GLY A 51 -7.84 24.78 9.97
C GLY A 51 -8.12 26.21 9.50
N PRO A 52 -9.14 26.44 8.65
CA PRO A 52 -9.47 27.75 8.12
C PRO A 52 -10.19 28.59 9.18
N GLY A 53 -9.54 28.87 10.32
CA GLY A 53 -10.10 29.68 11.39
C GLY A 53 -9.15 29.90 12.57
N GLU A 54 -9.66 30.55 13.61
CA GLU A 54 -8.90 30.89 14.83
C GLU A 54 -7.56 31.59 14.51
N GLU A 55 -6.44 30.98 14.87
CA GLU A 55 -5.10 31.53 14.74
C GLU A 55 -4.60 31.61 13.29
N TYR A 56 -5.26 30.94 12.33
CA TYR A 56 -4.82 30.94 10.93
C TYR A 56 -5.44 32.07 10.09
N THR A 57 -6.24 32.95 10.71
CA THR A 57 -7.00 34.02 10.03
C THR A 57 -6.17 35.20 9.51
N SER A 58 -4.91 35.32 9.92
CA SER A 58 -4.03 36.43 9.52
C SER A 58 -2.96 35.98 8.53
N GLN A 59 -2.62 36.85 7.57
CA GLN A 59 -1.51 36.60 6.64
C GLN A 59 -0.21 36.31 7.38
N GLU A 60 0.05 37.01 8.49
CA GLU A 60 1.26 36.80 9.28
C GLU A 60 1.35 35.37 9.83
N ASN A 61 0.25 34.79 10.32
CA ASN A 61 0.28 33.43 10.85
C ASN A 61 0.34 32.37 9.75
N LEU A 62 -0.25 32.64 8.58
CA LEU A 62 -0.03 31.79 7.39
C LEU A 62 1.44 31.81 6.96
N ASP A 63 2.08 32.99 6.93
CA ASP A 63 3.50 33.10 6.62
C ASP A 63 4.37 32.38 7.66
N LYS A 64 4.02 32.45 8.96
CA LYS A 64 4.72 31.71 10.01
C LYS A 64 4.59 30.19 9.85
N LEU A 65 3.44 29.70 9.40
CA LEU A 65 3.25 28.29 9.08
C LEU A 65 4.17 27.84 7.93
N ILE A 66 4.31 28.69 6.89
CA ILE A 66 5.27 28.45 5.81
C ILE A 66 6.71 28.44 6.33
N VAL A 67 7.10 29.39 7.20
CA VAL A 67 8.45 29.44 7.79
C VAL A 67 8.76 28.20 8.64
N LEU A 68 7.77 27.67 9.34
CA LEU A 68 7.90 26.40 10.08
C LEU A 68 8.15 25.24 9.11
N ALA A 69 7.38 25.13 8.04
CA ALA A 69 7.56 24.09 7.03
C ALA A 69 8.88 24.24 6.24
N ASP A 70 9.31 25.47 5.93
CA ASP A 70 10.63 25.75 5.33
C ASP A 70 11.76 25.20 6.22
N TYR A 71 11.65 25.37 7.54
CA TYR A 71 12.63 24.80 8.48
C TYR A 71 12.63 23.27 8.44
N LEU A 72 11.45 22.63 8.48
CA LEU A 72 11.35 21.16 8.42
C LEU A 72 11.93 20.61 7.11
N GLN A 73 11.60 21.25 5.98
CA GLN A 73 12.15 20.90 4.67
C GLN A 73 13.69 21.06 4.65
N GLN A 74 14.23 22.17 5.16
CA GLN A 74 15.68 22.41 5.23
C GLN A 74 16.40 21.36 6.09
N GLU A 75 15.75 20.85 7.13
CA GLU A 75 16.28 19.80 7.99
C GLU A 75 16.08 18.38 7.41
N GLY A 76 15.44 18.25 6.25
CA GLY A 76 15.09 16.98 5.60
C GLY A 76 14.07 16.18 6.40
N ILE A 77 13.15 16.86 7.09
CA ILE A 77 12.15 16.25 7.98
C ILE A 77 10.81 16.18 7.24
N PRO A 78 10.35 14.98 6.82
CA PRO A 78 8.95 14.81 6.44
C PRO A 78 8.07 15.08 7.66
N PHE A 79 6.89 15.65 7.41
CA PHE A 79 5.94 15.98 8.46
C PHE A 79 4.51 15.83 7.99
N GLU A 80 3.62 15.58 8.93
CA GLU A 80 2.21 15.40 8.69
C GLU A 80 1.43 16.66 9.11
N VAL A 81 0.29 16.95 8.47
CA VAL A 81 -0.57 18.10 8.77
C VAL A 81 -1.99 17.63 8.97
N SER A 82 -2.44 17.59 10.21
CA SER A 82 -3.81 17.18 10.56
C SER A 82 -4.75 18.38 10.41
N LEU A 83 -5.49 18.38 9.30
CA LEU A 83 -6.31 19.50 8.84
C LEU A 83 -7.79 19.32 9.20
N ILE A 84 -8.35 20.34 9.85
CA ILE A 84 -9.80 20.48 10.10
C ILE A 84 -10.41 21.20 8.89
N PRO A 85 -11.28 20.55 8.09
CA PRO A 85 -11.76 21.13 6.83
C PRO A 85 -12.83 22.22 7.02
N ARG A 86 -13.46 22.30 8.19
CA ARG A 86 -14.45 23.33 8.52
C ARG A 86 -14.33 23.77 9.97
N MET A 87 -14.16 25.07 10.19
CA MET A 87 -14.02 25.66 11.52
C MET A 87 -15.30 26.40 11.90
N VAL A 88 -15.89 26.05 13.04
CA VAL A 88 -17.14 26.61 13.56
C VAL A 88 -16.91 27.17 14.97
N VAL A 89 -17.20 28.46 15.15
CA VAL A 89 -17.11 29.17 16.44
C VAL A 89 -18.43 29.90 16.67
N PRO A 90 -19.44 29.22 17.27
CA PRO A 90 -20.80 29.76 17.38
C PRO A 90 -20.86 31.12 18.07
N GLY A 91 -20.07 31.31 19.15
CA GLY A 91 -20.03 32.57 19.89
C GLY A 91 -19.50 33.79 19.10
N ARG A 92 -18.88 33.57 17.93
CA ARG A 92 -18.38 34.62 17.04
C ARG A 92 -19.13 34.67 15.70
N ASN A 93 -20.19 33.87 15.51
CA ASN A 93 -20.84 33.65 14.21
C ASN A 93 -19.82 33.29 13.11
N TYR A 94 -18.81 32.50 13.46
CA TYR A 94 -17.77 32.06 12.53
C TYR A 94 -18.09 30.64 12.08
N ASP A 95 -18.13 30.43 10.77
CA ASP A 95 -18.37 29.14 10.14
C ASP A 95 -17.71 29.20 8.77
N VAL A 96 -16.50 28.66 8.65
CA VAL A 96 -15.70 28.74 7.43
C VAL A 96 -15.19 27.36 7.07
N ALA A 97 -15.44 26.95 5.83
CA ALA A 97 -14.90 25.73 5.23
C ALA A 97 -13.73 26.04 4.31
N ILE A 98 -12.86 25.05 4.08
CA ILE A 98 -11.75 25.16 3.11
C ILE A 98 -12.23 25.38 1.67
N THR A 99 -13.49 25.11 1.36
CA THR A 99 -14.09 25.31 0.03
C THR A 99 -14.80 26.66 -0.13
N ASP A 100 -14.88 27.47 0.93
CA ASP A 100 -15.57 28.75 0.85
C ASP A 100 -14.86 29.71 -0.09
N ASN A 101 -15.64 30.43 -0.89
CA ASN A 101 -15.12 31.37 -1.89
C ASN A 101 -14.78 32.73 -1.27
N THR A 102 -13.99 32.73 -0.19
CA THR A 102 -13.47 33.95 0.46
C THR A 102 -11.97 34.10 0.18
N GLU A 103 -11.47 35.33 0.12
CA GLU A 103 -10.03 35.60 -0.04
C GLU A 103 -9.21 34.87 1.05
N TYR A 104 -9.75 34.82 2.26
CA TYR A 104 -9.14 34.14 3.38
C TYR A 104 -9.03 32.61 3.15
N ALA A 105 -10.14 31.93 2.87
CA ALA A 105 -10.15 30.49 2.67
C ALA A 105 -9.26 30.06 1.48
N GLN A 106 -9.25 30.85 0.40
CA GLN A 106 -8.36 30.63 -0.74
C GLN A 106 -6.88 30.76 -0.36
N LYS A 107 -6.50 31.79 0.41
CA LYS A 107 -5.12 31.94 0.92
C LYS A 107 -4.74 30.79 1.85
N PHE A 108 -5.64 30.37 2.72
CA PHE A 108 -5.43 29.24 3.60
C PHE A 108 -5.18 27.96 2.79
N VAL A 109 -6.06 27.62 1.83
CA VAL A 109 -5.87 26.44 0.96
C VAL A 109 -4.56 26.52 0.16
N SER A 110 -4.22 27.70 -0.37
CA SER A 110 -2.93 27.91 -1.04
C SER A 110 -1.74 27.67 -0.11
N THR A 111 -1.87 28.04 1.17
CA THR A 111 -0.86 27.80 2.20
C THR A 111 -0.72 26.30 2.45
N ILE A 112 -1.83 25.56 2.60
CA ILE A 112 -1.81 24.11 2.79
C ILE A 112 -1.13 23.40 1.61
N LYS A 113 -1.46 23.74 0.37
CA LYS A 113 -0.80 23.20 -0.83
C LYS A 113 0.70 23.52 -0.85
N SER A 114 1.10 24.69 -0.36
CA SER A 114 2.51 25.06 -0.22
C SER A 114 3.24 24.24 0.85
N LEU A 115 2.53 23.68 1.84
CA LEU A 115 3.11 22.73 2.81
C LEU A 115 3.36 21.37 2.13
N GLU A 116 2.48 20.92 1.25
CA GLU A 116 2.68 19.68 0.47
C GLU A 116 3.94 19.76 -0.39
N GLU A 117 4.16 20.88 -1.06
CA GLU A 117 5.40 21.17 -1.82
C GLU A 117 6.67 21.13 -0.95
N ARG A 118 6.52 21.22 0.38
CA ARG A 118 7.61 21.18 1.37
C ARG A 118 7.79 19.82 2.04
N GLY A 119 7.11 18.79 1.56
CA GLY A 119 7.12 17.45 2.15
C GLY A 119 6.09 17.25 3.25
N GLY A 120 5.11 18.16 3.35
CA GLY A 120 3.95 18.03 4.22
C GLY A 120 2.96 16.98 3.69
N ILE A 121 2.54 16.06 4.54
CA ILE A 121 1.54 15.05 4.21
C ILE A 121 0.23 15.44 4.89
N ILE A 122 -0.79 15.81 4.13
CA ILE A 122 -2.05 16.29 4.70
C ILE A 122 -2.89 15.10 5.17
N GLY A 123 -3.55 15.23 6.32
CA GLY A 123 -4.54 14.27 6.82
C GLY A 123 -5.80 14.95 7.31
N VAL A 124 -6.86 14.17 7.49
CA VAL A 124 -8.14 14.65 8.02
C VAL A 124 -8.08 14.68 9.54
N HIS A 125 -8.49 15.79 10.17
CA HIS A 125 -8.60 15.92 11.63
C HIS A 125 -10.05 16.15 12.07
N GLY A 126 -10.92 15.19 11.73
CA GLY A 126 -12.36 15.30 11.91
C GLY A 126 -13.06 16.15 10.84
N TYR A 127 -14.35 16.42 11.05
CA TYR A 127 -15.11 17.31 10.15
C TYR A 127 -15.08 18.75 10.64
N THR A 128 -15.37 18.95 11.93
CA THR A 128 -15.29 20.28 12.55
C THR A 128 -14.47 20.34 13.82
N HIS A 129 -13.96 19.21 14.33
CA HIS A 129 -13.29 19.13 15.63
C HIS A 129 -14.12 19.78 16.75
N GLN A 130 -15.44 19.56 16.72
CA GLN A 130 -16.44 20.23 17.55
C GLN A 130 -17.56 19.24 17.92
N SER A 131 -18.12 19.39 19.11
CA SER A 131 -19.38 18.74 19.51
C SER A 131 -20.41 19.75 20.01
N GLY A 132 -21.66 19.57 19.58
CA GLY A 132 -22.76 20.48 19.92
C GLY A 132 -22.43 21.93 19.55
N ASN A 133 -22.50 22.82 20.54
CA ASN A 133 -22.21 24.25 20.39
C ASN A 133 -20.82 24.66 20.94
N SER A 134 -19.90 23.71 21.14
CA SER A 134 -18.50 24.04 21.48
C SER A 134 -17.84 24.83 20.34
N ASN A 135 -16.64 25.37 20.54
CA ASN A 135 -15.87 25.86 19.40
C ASN A 135 -15.11 24.68 18.78
N SER A 136 -14.86 24.72 17.46
CA SER A 136 -13.85 23.86 16.84
C SER A 136 -12.53 23.90 17.63
N VAL A 137 -11.72 22.83 17.53
CA VAL A 137 -10.46 22.60 18.27
C VAL A 137 -10.65 22.29 19.76
N SER A 138 -11.65 22.88 20.41
CA SER A 138 -11.91 22.68 21.84
C SER A 138 -12.80 21.48 22.16
N GLY A 139 -13.56 20.98 21.18
CA GLY A 139 -14.62 20.01 21.37
C GLY A 139 -14.23 18.59 20.95
N TYR A 140 -14.65 17.60 21.74
CA TYR A 140 -14.56 16.19 21.36
C TYR A 140 -15.65 15.86 20.33
N GLU A 141 -15.31 15.92 19.05
CA GLU A 141 -16.25 15.63 17.95
C GLU A 141 -16.81 14.20 18.01
N PHE A 142 -16.02 13.26 18.51
CA PHE A 142 -16.36 11.84 18.58
C PHE A 142 -16.53 11.35 20.02
N TYR A 143 -17.11 10.16 20.18
CA TYR A 143 -17.59 9.70 21.48
C TYR A 143 -16.43 9.36 22.40
N SER A 144 -16.40 9.99 23.57
CA SER A 144 -15.48 9.62 24.64
C SER A 144 -16.26 9.42 25.93
N SER A 145 -16.25 8.21 26.49
CA SER A 145 -16.93 7.94 27.76
C SER A 145 -16.43 8.82 28.91
N ALA A 146 -15.16 9.23 28.87
CA ALA A 146 -14.54 10.03 29.91
C ALA A 146 -14.68 11.55 29.70
N LYS A 147 -14.77 12.01 28.44
CA LYS A 147 -14.66 13.44 28.10
C LYS A 147 -15.90 14.02 27.43
N ASN A 148 -16.64 13.20 26.67
CA ASN A 148 -17.83 13.65 25.96
C ASN A 148 -18.83 12.51 25.71
N PRO A 149 -19.52 12.04 26.77
CA PRO A 149 -20.40 10.88 26.68
C PRO A 149 -21.70 11.15 25.90
N ASP A 150 -22.02 12.42 25.65
CA ASP A 150 -23.27 12.84 24.99
C ASP A 150 -23.20 12.79 23.45
N VAL A 151 -22.00 12.66 22.88
CA VAL A 151 -21.84 12.47 21.44
C VAL A 151 -22.37 11.09 21.04
N PRO A 152 -23.16 10.98 19.95
CA PRO A 152 -23.64 9.67 19.49
C PRO A 152 -22.51 8.68 19.22
N ASN A 153 -22.47 7.60 20.00
CA ASN A 153 -21.55 6.48 19.80
C ASN A 153 -22.08 5.51 18.73
N THR A 154 -22.23 5.99 17.49
CA THR A 154 -22.76 5.20 16.39
C THR A 154 -21.90 5.32 15.14
N TYR A 155 -21.87 4.23 14.37
CA TYR A 155 -21.25 4.21 13.04
C TYR A 155 -21.84 5.27 12.12
N ALA A 156 -23.18 5.40 12.08
CA ALA A 156 -23.86 6.34 11.19
C ALA A 156 -23.46 7.81 11.44
N TYR A 157 -23.30 8.20 12.71
CA TYR A 157 -22.85 9.55 13.07
C TYR A 157 -21.42 9.82 12.59
N ALA A 158 -20.51 8.87 12.82
CA ALA A 158 -19.13 8.99 12.38
C ALA A 158 -19.00 8.99 10.86
N LYS A 159 -19.79 8.15 10.16
CA LYS A 159 -19.80 8.05 8.70
C LYS A 159 -20.26 9.35 8.05
N GLU A 160 -21.38 9.92 8.49
CA GLU A 160 -21.88 11.20 7.97
C GLU A 160 -20.82 12.31 8.08
N ARG A 161 -20.11 12.36 9.22
CA ARG A 161 -19.05 13.34 9.48
C ARG A 161 -17.84 13.09 8.60
N ALA A 162 -17.40 11.85 8.49
CA ALA A 162 -16.26 11.48 7.66
C ALA A 162 -16.52 11.81 6.18
N GLU A 163 -17.68 11.40 5.63
CA GLU A 163 -18.08 11.71 4.25
C GLU A 163 -18.12 13.23 3.99
N LYS A 164 -18.63 14.02 4.94
CA LYS A 164 -18.63 15.49 4.84
C LYS A 164 -17.23 16.09 4.85
N ALA A 165 -16.32 15.56 5.67
CA ALA A 165 -14.92 15.99 5.68
C ALA A 165 -14.29 15.69 4.32
N ILE A 166 -14.34 14.44 3.88
CA ILE A 166 -13.76 13.97 2.62
C ILE A 166 -14.29 14.76 1.42
N ALA A 167 -15.59 15.07 1.38
CA ALA A 167 -16.18 15.90 0.32
C ALA A 167 -15.59 17.32 0.26
N LEU A 168 -15.25 17.93 1.40
CA LEU A 168 -14.59 19.24 1.41
C LEU A 168 -13.15 19.16 0.91
N PHE A 169 -12.42 18.12 1.27
CA PHE A 169 -11.05 17.86 0.77
C PHE A 169 -11.05 17.67 -0.75
N ASP A 170 -11.95 16.82 -1.28
CA ASP A 170 -12.11 16.58 -2.71
C ASP A 170 -12.43 17.86 -3.49
N GLN A 171 -13.41 18.64 -3.01
CA GLN A 171 -13.77 19.93 -3.61
C GLN A 171 -12.63 20.97 -3.57
N ALA A 172 -11.77 20.93 -2.56
CA ALA A 172 -10.59 21.80 -2.46
C ALA A 172 -9.41 21.31 -3.34
N GLY A 173 -9.49 20.10 -3.90
CA GLY A 173 -8.39 19.44 -4.58
C GLY A 173 -7.21 19.21 -3.63
N ILE A 174 -7.49 18.72 -2.42
CA ILE A 174 -6.52 18.27 -1.41
C ILE A 174 -6.82 16.79 -1.13
N TYR A 175 -5.79 15.96 -1.10
CA TYR A 175 -5.94 14.50 -1.07
C TYR A 175 -5.30 13.92 0.20
N PRO A 176 -6.05 13.82 1.31
CA PRO A 176 -5.45 13.50 2.60
C PRO A 176 -4.97 12.05 2.71
N ALA A 177 -3.73 11.84 3.13
CA ALA A 177 -3.11 10.53 3.25
C ALA A 177 -3.67 9.64 4.37
N TYR A 178 -4.19 10.26 5.43
CA TYR A 178 -4.58 9.57 6.65
C TYR A 178 -5.80 10.24 7.29
N TRP A 179 -6.48 9.48 8.16
CA TRP A 179 -7.45 10.03 9.11
C TRP A 179 -6.82 10.11 10.50
N GLU A 180 -7.03 11.21 11.20
CA GLU A 180 -6.70 11.35 12.61
C GLU A 180 -7.95 11.78 13.35
N THR A 181 -8.35 10.99 14.34
CA THR A 181 -9.50 11.37 15.14
C THR A 181 -9.10 12.52 16.07
N PRO A 182 -9.83 13.65 16.06
CA PRO A 182 -9.87 14.59 17.16
C PRO A 182 -9.69 13.96 18.54
N HIS A 183 -8.64 14.39 19.24
CA HIS A 183 -8.27 13.91 20.57
C HIS A 183 -8.06 12.38 20.72
N TYR A 184 -7.84 11.65 19.63
CA TYR A 184 -7.57 10.20 19.66
C TYR A 184 -8.61 9.45 20.49
N SER A 185 -9.88 9.72 20.20
CA SER A 185 -11.01 9.34 21.03
C SER A 185 -12.10 8.55 20.31
N ALA A 186 -11.84 7.96 19.14
CA ALA A 186 -12.86 7.24 18.41
C ALA A 186 -13.29 5.97 19.15
N SER A 187 -14.60 5.70 19.21
CA SER A 187 -15.04 4.37 19.64
C SER A 187 -14.72 3.31 18.59
N PRO A 188 -14.66 2.01 18.95
CA PRO A 188 -14.51 0.93 17.97
C PRO A 188 -15.54 0.95 16.84
N GLN A 189 -16.79 1.39 17.10
CA GLN A 189 -17.84 1.51 16.10
C GLN A 189 -17.69 2.74 15.21
N GLN A 190 -17.12 3.83 15.74
CA GLN A 190 -16.84 5.04 14.96
C GLN A 190 -15.60 4.84 14.07
N LEU A 191 -14.58 4.13 14.56
CA LEU A 191 -13.43 3.72 13.76
C LEU A 191 -13.84 2.95 12.49
N LEU A 192 -14.92 2.15 12.56
CA LEU A 192 -15.44 1.44 11.40
C LEU A 192 -15.86 2.38 10.27
N ALA A 193 -16.35 3.58 10.58
CA ALA A 193 -16.73 4.54 9.57
C ALA A 193 -15.51 5.20 8.91
N PHE A 194 -14.47 5.50 9.69
CA PHE A 194 -13.25 6.16 9.19
C PHE A 194 -12.45 5.23 8.29
N GLN A 195 -12.35 3.95 8.65
CA GLN A 195 -11.64 2.96 7.84
C GLN A 195 -12.32 2.67 6.50
N GLU A 196 -13.58 3.09 6.26
CA GLU A 196 -14.21 2.99 4.92
C GLU A 196 -13.77 4.11 4.01
N GLN A 197 -13.22 5.18 4.58
CA GLN A 197 -12.77 6.35 3.83
C GLN A 197 -11.26 6.26 3.60
N ILE A 198 -10.47 5.99 4.65
CA ILE A 198 -9.01 5.97 4.56
C ILE A 198 -8.45 4.75 5.32
N GLY A 199 -7.53 4.02 4.70
CA GLY A 199 -6.93 2.79 5.25
C GLY A 199 -5.79 2.99 6.26
N LEU A 200 -5.41 4.24 6.49
CA LEU A 200 -4.30 4.66 7.35
C LEU A 200 -4.80 5.67 8.37
N ILE A 201 -4.64 5.36 9.66
CA ILE A 201 -5.24 6.14 10.74
C ILE A 201 -4.24 6.43 11.87
N TYR A 202 -4.17 7.69 12.30
CA TYR A 202 -3.61 8.04 13.61
C TYR A 202 -4.68 7.89 14.69
N GLU A 203 -4.50 6.91 15.57
CA GLU A 203 -5.42 6.63 16.68
C GLU A 203 -4.70 5.79 17.75
N ASN A 204 -5.20 5.82 18.99
CA ASN A 204 -4.80 4.84 20.00
C ASN A 204 -5.35 3.45 19.64
N ASN A 205 -4.52 2.41 19.73
CA ASN A 205 -4.99 1.06 19.44
C ASN A 205 -5.89 0.52 20.58
N TYR A 206 -7.20 0.74 20.48
CA TYR A 206 -8.19 0.26 21.46
C TYR A 206 -8.35 -1.26 21.48
N TYR A 207 -8.03 -1.93 20.38
CA TYR A 207 -8.15 -3.38 20.30
C TYR A 207 -7.03 -4.08 21.09
N TYR A 208 -5.88 -3.40 21.23
CA TYR A 208 -4.69 -3.96 21.87
C TYR A 208 -3.98 -2.89 22.71
N PRO A 209 -4.32 -2.79 24.01
CA PRO A 209 -3.78 -1.77 24.91
C PRO A 209 -2.26 -1.79 25.07
N GLU A 210 -1.57 -2.88 24.71
CA GLU A 210 -0.11 -3.02 24.74
C GLU A 210 0.59 -2.51 23.46
N ALA A 211 -0.18 -2.29 22.39
CA ALA A 211 0.32 -1.95 21.07
C ALA A 211 0.54 -0.43 20.88
N TRP A 212 0.32 0.38 21.91
CA TRP A 212 0.50 1.84 21.91
C TRP A 212 1.93 2.30 21.60
N LYS A 213 2.92 1.41 21.68
CA LYS A 213 4.34 1.73 21.47
C LYS A 213 4.83 1.56 20.04
N SER A 214 4.09 0.91 19.14
CA SER A 214 4.54 0.58 17.77
C SER A 214 3.44 0.85 16.74
N ASN A 215 3.81 0.96 15.45
CA ASN A 215 2.83 0.87 14.38
C ASN A 215 2.17 -0.51 14.40
N ASN A 216 0.86 -0.58 14.20
CA ASN A 216 0.17 -1.86 14.19
C ASN A 216 -0.84 -1.96 13.05
N VAL A 217 -0.84 -3.14 12.44
CA VAL A 217 -1.91 -3.55 11.55
C VAL A 217 -3.05 -4.10 12.41
N VAL A 218 -4.21 -3.44 12.39
CA VAL A 218 -5.44 -3.99 12.97
C VAL A 218 -6.09 -4.87 11.92
N ASN A 219 -5.91 -6.18 12.09
CA ASN A 219 -6.49 -7.18 11.22
C ASN A 219 -7.82 -7.68 11.80
N GLN A 220 -8.93 -7.11 11.31
CA GLN A 220 -10.24 -7.69 11.54
C GLN A 220 -10.90 -7.94 10.19
N HIS A 221 -11.05 -9.21 9.84
CA HIS A 221 -11.97 -9.60 8.78
C HIS A 221 -13.37 -9.17 9.20
N ARG A 222 -13.89 -8.14 8.52
CA ARG A 222 -15.24 -7.64 8.71
C ARG A 222 -15.99 -7.69 7.39
N GLU A 223 -17.30 -7.73 7.49
CA GLU A 223 -18.25 -7.77 6.37
C GLU A 223 -17.99 -6.69 5.30
N TYR A 224 -17.38 -5.55 5.68
CA TYR A 224 -17.25 -4.38 4.81
C TYR A 224 -15.84 -4.11 4.28
N TYR A 225 -14.77 -4.23 5.10
CA TYR A 225 -13.39 -3.94 4.69
C TYR A 225 -12.39 -4.84 5.43
N CYS A 226 -11.32 -5.23 4.75
CA CYS A 226 -10.21 -5.96 5.36
C CYS A 226 -9.02 -5.04 5.60
N GLY A 227 -8.44 -5.13 6.80
CA GLY A 227 -7.24 -4.40 7.19
C GLY A 227 -7.44 -2.90 7.48
N LEU A 228 -6.65 -2.43 8.44
CA LEU A 228 -6.49 -1.03 8.83
C LEU A 228 -5.09 -0.86 9.43
N ASP A 229 -4.36 0.16 9.00
CA ASP A 229 -3.09 0.54 9.61
C ASP A 229 -3.32 1.64 10.64
N VAL A 230 -2.91 1.38 11.89
CA VAL A 230 -3.08 2.30 13.03
C VAL A 230 -1.73 2.69 13.60
N VAL A 231 -1.44 3.99 13.49
CA VAL A 231 -0.21 4.59 14.03
C VAL A 231 -0.55 5.35 15.31
N PRO A 232 0.02 4.98 16.48
CA PRO A 232 -0.24 5.69 17.72
C PRO A 232 0.65 6.93 17.87
N ALA A 233 0.33 7.77 18.87
CA ALA A 233 1.06 8.98 19.26
C ALA A 233 1.64 8.87 20.70
N PRO A 234 2.50 7.88 21.01
CA PRO A 234 2.93 7.58 22.38
C PRO A 234 3.67 8.73 23.07
N LEU A 235 4.33 9.61 22.31
CA LEU A 235 4.99 10.79 22.86
C LEU A 235 4.02 11.97 23.02
N GLY A 236 2.88 11.99 22.33
CA GLY A 236 1.82 12.99 22.48
C GLY A 236 2.24 14.42 22.11
N HIS A 237 1.52 15.41 22.68
CA HIS A 237 1.70 16.84 22.39
C HIS A 237 3.02 17.39 22.96
N LEU A 238 3.80 18.11 22.15
CA LEU A 238 4.88 18.99 22.61
C LEU A 238 4.38 20.45 22.73
N ASN A 239 4.21 20.89 23.98
CA ASN A 239 3.68 22.24 24.29
C ASN A 239 4.48 23.01 25.35
N SER A 240 5.51 22.39 25.95
CA SER A 240 6.36 23.04 26.96
C SER A 240 7.74 22.39 27.05
N PRO A 241 8.74 23.08 27.64
CA PRO A 241 10.05 22.49 27.92
C PRO A 241 9.98 21.27 28.86
N GLU A 242 9.10 21.27 29.86
CA GLU A 242 8.89 20.13 30.76
C GLU A 242 8.34 18.93 29.98
N ARG A 243 7.45 19.19 29.02
CA ARG A 243 6.90 18.14 28.18
C ARG A 243 7.96 17.57 27.23
N LEU A 244 8.82 18.40 26.65
CA LEU A 244 9.98 17.95 25.88
C LEU A 244 10.88 17.04 26.73
N ALA A 245 11.22 17.45 27.95
CA ALA A 245 12.04 16.63 28.85
C ALA A 245 11.37 15.28 29.18
N ALA A 246 10.04 15.27 29.38
CA ALA A 246 9.30 14.04 29.62
C ALA A 246 9.29 13.10 28.40
N MET A 247 9.17 13.63 27.18
CA MET A 247 9.26 12.82 25.96
C MET A 247 10.64 12.16 25.82
N LEU A 248 11.71 12.93 26.00
CA LEU A 248 13.07 12.40 25.92
C LEU A 248 13.34 11.35 27.00
N ALA A 249 12.81 11.54 28.21
CA ALA A 249 12.90 10.54 29.27
C ALA A 249 12.15 9.23 28.95
N VAL A 250 11.09 9.27 28.12
CA VAL A 250 10.43 8.04 27.64
C VAL A 250 11.35 7.27 26.69
N LEU A 251 12.04 7.98 25.79
CA LEU A 251 12.93 7.36 24.80
C LEU A 251 14.24 6.85 25.43
N ASP A 252 14.73 7.54 26.47
CA ASP A 252 15.96 7.18 27.18
C ASP A 252 15.76 6.03 28.21
N ASP A 253 14.51 5.64 28.49
CA ASP A 253 14.17 4.58 29.45
C ASP A 253 14.31 3.19 28.82
N PRO A 254 15.28 2.34 29.24
CA PRO A 254 15.46 1.01 28.67
C PRO A 254 14.22 0.11 28.83
N ALA A 255 13.38 0.33 29.86
CA ALA A 255 12.14 -0.42 30.04
C ALA A 255 11.05 -0.05 29.00
N LYS A 256 11.28 1.03 28.24
CA LYS A 256 10.41 1.52 27.17
C LYS A 256 11.07 1.49 25.80
N SER A 257 12.17 0.75 25.66
CA SER A 257 12.78 0.44 24.38
C SER A 257 11.73 -0.05 23.36
N GLY A 258 11.85 0.39 22.11
CA GLY A 258 10.88 0.09 21.05
C GLY A 258 9.69 1.07 20.97
N THR A 259 9.62 2.08 21.84
CA THR A 259 8.63 3.16 21.70
C THR A 259 8.88 3.96 20.43
N LEU A 260 7.90 3.96 19.53
CA LEU A 260 7.84 4.79 18.33
C LEU A 260 7.90 6.27 18.74
N ALA A 261 8.82 7.04 18.17
CA ALA A 261 8.89 8.48 18.45
C ALA A 261 7.86 9.26 17.62
N SER A 262 6.58 8.93 17.78
CA SER A 262 5.46 9.59 17.12
C SER A 262 4.82 10.61 18.06
N LEU A 263 4.80 11.87 17.63
CA LEU A 263 4.38 13.03 18.41
C LEU A 263 3.66 14.08 17.55
N TYR A 264 3.13 15.10 18.19
CA TYR A 264 2.52 16.24 17.50
C TYR A 264 2.79 17.57 18.20
N ILE A 265 2.68 18.66 17.45
CA ILE A 265 2.65 20.04 17.92
C ILE A 265 1.44 20.75 17.34
N HIS A 266 0.89 21.72 18.07
CA HIS A 266 0.02 22.71 17.43
C HIS A 266 0.94 23.85 16.95
N PRO A 267 0.96 24.21 15.66
CA PRO A 267 1.90 25.20 15.11
C PRO A 267 1.95 26.54 15.84
N THR A 268 0.84 26.92 16.47
CA THR A 268 0.68 28.16 17.22
C THR A 268 1.64 28.28 18.41
N TYR A 269 2.09 27.16 19.00
CA TYR A 269 3.14 27.18 20.02
C TYR A 269 4.51 27.59 19.47
N GLU A 270 4.76 27.37 18.18
CA GLU A 270 6.00 27.78 17.51
C GLU A 270 5.91 29.21 16.95
N PHE A 271 4.71 29.72 16.67
CA PHE A 271 4.53 31.08 16.11
C PHE A 271 5.11 32.19 16.98
N GLN A 272 5.15 32.01 18.31
CA GLN A 272 5.78 32.96 19.23
C GLN A 272 7.30 33.08 19.05
N PHE A 273 7.93 32.06 18.47
CA PHE A 273 9.36 32.01 18.17
C PHE A 273 9.70 32.53 16.77
N ILE A 274 8.69 32.87 15.96
CA ILE A 274 8.85 33.39 14.61
C ILE A 274 8.53 34.88 14.60
N LYS A 275 9.57 35.72 14.46
CA LYS A 275 9.43 37.18 14.53
C LYS A 275 9.45 37.78 13.12
N LYS A 276 8.41 38.56 12.82
CA LYS A 276 8.35 39.40 11.63
C LYS A 276 9.29 40.59 11.78
N VAL A 277 10.20 40.77 10.84
CA VAL A 277 11.16 41.87 10.78
C VAL A 277 11.02 42.58 9.44
N GLN A 278 10.81 43.89 9.50
CA GLN A 278 10.81 44.72 8.29
C GLN A 278 12.24 45.17 7.99
N GLN A 279 12.72 44.78 6.81
CA GLN A 279 14.04 45.15 6.33
C GLN A 279 14.06 46.62 5.86
N LYS A 280 15.25 47.22 5.83
CA LYS A 280 15.43 48.64 5.43
C LYS A 280 15.02 48.92 3.98
N ASN A 281 15.02 47.90 3.13
CA ASN A 281 14.54 47.96 1.73
C ASN A 281 13.01 47.82 1.60
N GLY A 282 12.29 47.64 2.71
CA GLY A 282 10.82 47.45 2.74
C GLY A 282 10.37 45.99 2.67
N GLU A 283 11.27 45.03 2.47
CA GLU A 283 10.94 43.59 2.47
C GLU A 283 10.58 43.10 3.87
N VAL A 284 9.67 42.14 3.93
CA VAL A 284 9.32 41.44 5.17
C VAL A 284 10.12 40.15 5.23
N GLN A 285 10.82 39.95 6.34
CA GLN A 285 11.49 38.69 6.65
C GLN A 285 10.94 38.12 7.96
N TYR A 286 10.85 36.80 8.05
CA TYR A 286 10.56 36.10 9.29
C TYR A 286 11.83 35.45 9.84
N ILE A 287 12.12 35.68 11.13
CA ILE A 287 13.25 35.09 11.83
C ILE A 287 12.73 34.07 12.83
N TYR A 288 13.10 32.81 12.63
CA TYR A 288 12.73 31.70 13.51
C TYR A 288 13.83 31.48 14.58
N ASP A 289 13.48 31.61 15.85
CA ASP A 289 14.39 31.40 16.97
C ASP A 289 14.80 29.92 17.11
N LYS A 290 16.11 29.66 17.06
CA LYS A 290 16.68 28.31 17.18
C LYS A 290 16.54 27.70 18.58
N ASN A 291 16.05 28.47 19.55
CA ASN A 291 15.71 27.98 20.89
C ASN A 291 14.23 27.59 21.01
N SER A 292 13.47 27.54 19.91
CA SER A 292 12.08 27.07 19.93
C SER A 292 11.98 25.61 20.37
N LEU A 293 10.80 25.15 20.78
CA LEU A 293 10.61 23.78 21.25
C LEU A 293 10.88 22.77 20.13
N LEU A 294 10.43 23.07 18.91
CA LEU A 294 10.65 22.22 17.75
C LEU A 294 12.14 22.08 17.39
N HIS A 295 12.90 23.18 17.39
CA HIS A 295 14.34 23.13 17.13
C HIS A 295 15.08 22.29 18.18
N GLN A 296 14.71 22.43 19.45
CA GLN A 296 15.29 21.64 20.53
C GLN A 296 14.95 20.14 20.37
N LEU A 297 13.69 19.81 20.09
CA LEU A 297 13.25 18.43 19.84
C LEU A 297 14.04 17.79 18.69
N VAL A 298 14.08 18.44 17.53
CA VAL A 298 14.78 17.92 16.33
C VAL A 298 16.24 17.64 16.65
N LYS A 299 16.91 18.58 17.33
CA LYS A 299 18.31 18.43 17.75
C LYS A 299 18.48 17.24 18.70
N GLU A 300 17.60 17.06 19.68
CA GLU A 300 17.71 16.00 20.67
C GLU A 300 17.38 14.61 20.13
N LEU A 301 16.44 14.50 19.17
CA LEU A 301 16.14 13.24 18.48
C LEU A 301 17.28 12.84 17.53
N LYS A 302 17.81 13.77 16.73
CA LYS A 302 18.96 13.50 15.85
C LYS A 302 20.21 13.01 16.62
N LYS A 303 20.42 13.48 17.86
CA LYS A 303 21.50 13.00 18.74
C LYS A 303 21.30 11.58 19.28
N ARG A 304 20.07 11.07 19.26
CA ARG A 304 19.69 9.74 19.78
C ARG A 304 19.49 8.73 18.65
N ASP A 305 20.10 8.98 17.50
CA ASP A 305 19.99 8.14 16.29
C ASP A 305 18.53 7.92 15.83
N TYR A 306 17.66 8.92 16.03
CA TYR A 306 16.35 8.93 15.40
C TYR A 306 16.41 9.54 13.99
N ALA A 307 15.70 8.92 13.06
CA ALA A 307 15.41 9.47 11.73
C ALA A 307 13.95 9.93 11.70
N PHE A 308 13.72 11.17 11.29
CA PHE A 308 12.36 11.59 10.97
C PHE A 308 11.93 10.93 9.66
N VAL A 309 10.74 10.33 9.68
CA VAL A 309 10.20 9.55 8.57
C VAL A 309 8.73 9.92 8.35
N SER A 310 8.24 9.73 7.14
CA SER A 310 6.82 9.88 6.83
C SER A 310 6.02 8.73 7.44
N ILE A 311 4.72 8.93 7.64
CA ILE A 311 3.81 7.83 7.97
C ILE A 311 3.90 6.65 6.98
N TYR A 312 4.13 6.91 5.70
CA TYR A 312 4.32 5.89 4.67
C TYR A 312 5.55 5.02 4.90
N SER A 313 6.60 5.56 5.53
CA SER A 313 7.79 4.77 5.86
C SER A 313 7.51 3.65 6.87
N LEU A 314 6.35 3.68 7.55
CA LEU A 314 5.94 2.62 8.48
C LEU A 314 5.12 1.51 7.82
N VAL A 315 4.66 1.69 6.58
CA VAL A 315 3.74 0.79 5.88
C VAL A 315 4.13 0.65 4.40
N GLY A 316 4.31 -0.58 3.89
CA GLY A 316 4.65 -0.77 2.48
C GLY A 316 3.49 -0.47 1.53
N PHE A 317 2.26 -0.74 1.98
CA PHE A 317 1.04 -0.41 1.25
C PHE A 317 -0.06 0.00 2.22
N VAL A 318 -1.05 0.72 1.69
CA VAL A 318 -2.24 1.16 2.42
C VAL A 318 -3.47 0.43 1.87
N PRO A 319 -4.30 -0.20 2.73
CA PRO A 319 -5.59 -0.74 2.32
C PRO A 319 -6.42 0.33 1.62
N ALA A 320 -6.87 0.03 0.42
CA ALA A 320 -7.55 0.98 -0.44
C ALA A 320 -8.97 0.47 -0.76
N GLN A 321 -9.39 0.54 -2.02
CA GLN A 321 -10.78 0.38 -2.41
C GLN A 321 -11.25 -1.07 -2.40
N ARG A 322 -12.53 -1.23 -2.09
CA ARG A 322 -13.27 -2.47 -2.27
C ARG A 322 -14.31 -2.31 -3.36
N ALA A 323 -14.22 -3.13 -4.39
CA ALA A 323 -15.16 -3.17 -5.49
C ALA A 323 -16.14 -4.33 -5.32
N GLU A 324 -17.43 -3.99 -5.28
CA GLU A 324 -18.55 -4.97 -5.27
C GLU A 324 -19.23 -5.08 -6.64
N ASN A 325 -18.92 -4.16 -7.56
CA ASN A 325 -19.58 -4.07 -8.85
C ASN A 325 -19.04 -5.06 -9.90
N ILE A 326 -17.92 -5.74 -9.63
CA ILE A 326 -17.39 -6.78 -10.51
C ILE A 326 -17.86 -8.16 -10.02
N GLN A 327 -18.74 -8.79 -10.79
CA GLN A 327 -19.21 -10.15 -10.48
C GLN A 327 -18.20 -11.20 -10.97
N PHE A 328 -17.53 -11.95 -10.09
CA PHE A 328 -16.63 -13.06 -10.48
C PHE A 328 -17.32 -14.44 -10.40
N ASP A 329 -17.06 -15.32 -11.37
CA ASP A 329 -17.33 -16.76 -11.23
C ASP A 329 -16.17 -17.42 -10.44
N PRO A 330 -16.42 -18.41 -9.57
CA PRO A 330 -15.34 -19.13 -8.86
C PRO A 330 -14.29 -19.81 -9.75
N ARG A 331 -14.52 -19.89 -11.06
CA ARG A 331 -13.58 -20.44 -12.05
C ARG A 331 -12.97 -19.36 -12.95
N ASP A 332 -13.28 -18.09 -12.71
CA ASP A 332 -12.64 -16.99 -13.41
C ASP A 332 -11.13 -17.05 -13.14
N GLU A 333 -10.33 -16.77 -14.16
CA GLU A 333 -8.90 -16.52 -14.02
C GLU A 333 -8.63 -15.07 -14.41
N ILE A 334 -7.83 -14.38 -13.61
CA ILE A 334 -7.66 -12.94 -13.72
C ILE A 334 -6.21 -12.64 -14.06
N PHE A 335 -6.02 -11.78 -15.04
CA PHE A 335 -4.75 -11.25 -15.47
C PHE A 335 -4.75 -9.75 -15.26
N VAL A 336 -3.57 -9.18 -15.05
CA VAL A 336 -3.38 -7.74 -14.96
C VAL A 336 -2.32 -7.33 -15.97
N GLY A 337 -2.57 -6.23 -16.67
CA GLY A 337 -1.72 -5.82 -17.79
C GLY A 337 -2.17 -4.51 -18.42
N GLN A 338 -1.30 -3.90 -19.23
CA GLN A 338 -1.60 -2.69 -20.01
C GLN A 338 -2.42 -3.06 -21.26
N PHE A 339 -3.67 -3.49 -21.10
CA PHE A 339 -4.51 -3.87 -22.24
C PHE A 339 -5.18 -2.66 -22.88
N VAL A 340 -5.55 -1.65 -22.09
CA VAL A 340 -6.17 -0.42 -22.58
C VAL A 340 -5.08 0.61 -22.91
N PRO A 341 -4.98 1.08 -24.16
CA PRO A 341 -3.98 2.08 -24.52
C PRO A 341 -4.19 3.39 -23.74
N HIS A 342 -3.10 3.99 -23.27
CA HIS A 342 -3.11 5.27 -22.54
C HIS A 342 -3.95 5.28 -21.25
N ALA A 343 -4.36 4.13 -20.73
CA ALA A 343 -4.87 4.03 -19.37
C ALA A 343 -3.77 4.48 -18.40
N SER A 344 -4.14 5.23 -17.35
CA SER A 344 -3.19 5.70 -16.34
C SER A 344 -2.47 4.55 -15.66
N GLY A 345 -3.19 3.48 -15.32
CA GLY A 345 -2.62 2.25 -14.77
C GLY A 345 -3.06 0.98 -15.52
N LYS A 346 -2.63 -0.16 -14.97
CA LYS A 346 -2.90 -1.51 -15.49
C LYS A 346 -4.37 -1.90 -15.28
N THR A 347 -4.86 -2.77 -16.17
CA THR A 347 -6.25 -3.20 -16.24
C THR A 347 -6.41 -4.69 -15.97
N LEU A 348 -7.57 -5.09 -15.47
CA LEU A 348 -7.95 -6.48 -15.23
C LEU A 348 -8.55 -7.12 -16.48
N LEU A 349 -7.98 -8.24 -16.91
CA LEU A 349 -8.56 -9.13 -17.90
C LEU A 349 -9.07 -10.38 -17.20
N ILE A 350 -10.38 -10.63 -17.28
CA ILE A 350 -11.05 -11.69 -16.54
C ILE A 350 -11.53 -12.75 -17.54
N TRP A 351 -10.97 -13.95 -17.44
CA TRP A 351 -11.34 -15.09 -18.27
C TRP A 351 -12.34 -15.99 -17.56
N ASN A 352 -13.58 -16.00 -18.06
CA ASN A 352 -14.57 -16.96 -17.63
C ASN A 352 -14.35 -18.32 -18.31
N LYS A 353 -13.80 -19.29 -17.58
CA LYS A 353 -13.51 -20.65 -18.09
C LYS A 353 -14.75 -21.45 -18.49
N ARG A 354 -15.94 -21.05 -18.06
CA ARG A 354 -17.21 -21.74 -18.41
C ARG A 354 -17.70 -21.32 -19.78
N THR A 355 -17.64 -20.03 -20.09
CA THR A 355 -18.15 -19.46 -21.35
C THR A 355 -17.05 -19.19 -22.37
N ASN A 356 -15.77 -19.30 -21.99
CA ASN A 356 -14.62 -18.83 -22.76
C ASN A 356 -14.73 -17.36 -23.19
N GLN A 357 -15.34 -16.54 -22.33
CA GLN A 357 -15.39 -15.09 -22.51
C GLN A 357 -14.29 -14.42 -21.70
N TRP A 358 -13.69 -13.42 -22.31
CA TRP A 358 -12.67 -12.57 -21.71
C TRP A 358 -13.24 -11.17 -21.64
N ARG A 359 -13.40 -10.65 -20.42
CA ARG A 359 -13.94 -9.33 -20.15
C ARG A 359 -12.87 -8.44 -19.52
N MET A 360 -12.98 -7.15 -19.76
CA MET A 360 -12.01 -6.18 -19.31
C MET A 360 -12.60 -5.30 -18.22
N SER A 361 -11.82 -5.00 -17.19
CA SER A 361 -12.18 -4.01 -16.19
C SER A 361 -10.98 -3.10 -15.89
N GLN A 362 -11.22 -1.81 -15.78
CA GLN A 362 -10.19 -0.81 -15.57
C GLN A 362 -10.33 -0.17 -14.20
N TYR A 363 -9.22 -0.03 -13.49
CA TYR A 363 -9.15 0.80 -12.29
C TYR A 363 -9.27 2.28 -12.67
N THR A 364 -10.20 2.99 -12.06
CA THR A 364 -10.56 4.38 -12.36
C THR A 364 -10.46 5.31 -11.16
N ALA A 365 -10.15 4.78 -9.98
CA ALA A 365 -9.95 5.62 -8.80
C ALA A 365 -8.63 6.38 -8.93
N SER A 366 -8.59 7.58 -8.37
CA SER A 366 -7.33 8.27 -8.08
C SER A 366 -6.57 7.52 -6.97
N TRP A 367 -5.26 7.76 -6.88
CA TRP A 367 -4.42 7.22 -5.79
C TRP A 367 -5.00 7.48 -4.40
N TYR A 368 -5.74 8.59 -4.27
CA TYR A 368 -6.55 8.94 -3.12
C TYR A 368 -8.03 8.87 -3.53
N ALA A 369 -8.71 7.78 -3.19
CA ALA A 369 -10.16 7.66 -3.31
C ALA A 369 -10.69 6.89 -2.10
N PRO A 370 -11.87 7.27 -1.57
CA PRO A 370 -12.49 6.55 -0.47
C PRO A 370 -12.60 5.06 -0.74
N ARG A 371 -12.42 4.24 0.29
CA ARG A 371 -12.38 2.78 0.14
C ARG A 371 -13.73 2.21 -0.31
N ASP A 372 -14.82 2.91 -0.02
CA ASP A 372 -16.19 2.59 -0.45
C ASP A 372 -16.54 3.06 -1.88
N THR A 373 -15.59 3.60 -2.61
CA THR A 373 -15.78 3.97 -4.02
C THR A 373 -15.68 2.75 -4.91
N ASN A 374 -16.60 2.64 -5.88
CA ASN A 374 -16.48 1.67 -6.98
C ASN A 374 -15.31 2.06 -7.89
N ALA A 375 -14.12 1.58 -7.55
CA ALA A 375 -12.86 1.93 -8.21
C ALA A 375 -12.65 1.27 -9.57
N PHE A 376 -13.56 0.40 -10.01
CA PHE A 376 -13.40 -0.34 -11.25
C PHE A 376 -14.57 -0.13 -12.21
N GLN A 377 -14.25 0.14 -13.47
CA GLN A 377 -15.20 0.23 -14.57
C GLN A 377 -15.18 -1.07 -15.39
N ASP A 378 -16.34 -1.67 -15.67
CA ASP A 378 -16.46 -2.77 -16.63
C ASP A 378 -16.44 -2.23 -18.06
N LEU A 379 -15.51 -2.72 -18.88
CA LEU A 379 -15.33 -2.35 -20.28
C LEU A 379 -15.90 -3.41 -21.25
N GLY A 380 -16.57 -4.44 -20.72
CA GLY A 380 -17.27 -5.46 -21.48
C GLY A 380 -16.37 -6.57 -22.03
N VAL A 381 -16.91 -7.35 -22.97
CA VAL A 381 -16.26 -8.55 -23.52
C VAL A 381 -15.31 -8.19 -24.66
N TRP A 382 -14.03 -8.54 -24.50
CA TRP A 382 -12.95 -8.28 -25.45
C TRP A 382 -12.57 -9.50 -26.30
N LEU A 383 -12.88 -10.71 -25.85
CA LEU A 383 -12.75 -11.93 -26.63
C LEU A 383 -13.83 -12.92 -26.24
N LYS A 384 -14.43 -13.57 -27.23
CA LYS A 384 -15.44 -14.61 -27.06
C LYS A 384 -15.41 -15.57 -28.24
N ASP A 385 -16.15 -16.66 -28.13
CA ASP A 385 -16.36 -17.63 -29.21
C ASP A 385 -15.05 -18.30 -29.69
N LEU A 386 -13.99 -18.25 -28.88
CA LEU A 386 -12.72 -18.93 -29.13
C LEU A 386 -12.72 -20.30 -28.43
N THR A 387 -12.57 -21.36 -29.22
CA THR A 387 -12.44 -22.72 -28.69
C THR A 387 -10.99 -22.97 -28.30
N LEU A 388 -10.76 -23.35 -27.03
CA LEU A 388 -9.43 -23.63 -26.50
C LEU A 388 -9.25 -25.12 -26.27
N GLU A 389 -8.07 -25.62 -26.63
CA GLU A 389 -7.65 -26.97 -26.29
C GLU A 389 -7.46 -27.12 -24.77
N LYS A 390 -7.70 -28.33 -24.26
CA LYS A 390 -7.43 -28.63 -22.86
C LYS A 390 -5.93 -28.46 -22.59
N GLY A 391 -5.60 -27.76 -21.50
CA GLY A 391 -4.22 -27.50 -21.12
C GLY A 391 -3.59 -26.26 -21.78
N THR A 392 -4.38 -25.45 -22.50
CA THR A 392 -3.94 -24.14 -22.96
C THR A 392 -3.69 -23.21 -21.77
N ILE A 393 -2.52 -22.59 -21.75
CA ILE A 393 -2.05 -21.63 -20.74
C ILE A 393 -2.05 -20.24 -21.40
N PRO A 394 -2.85 -19.29 -20.91
CA PRO A 394 -2.78 -17.89 -21.32
C PRO A 394 -1.58 -17.15 -20.71
N LEU A 395 -1.04 -16.20 -21.45
CA LEU A 395 -0.03 -15.25 -21.02
C LEU A 395 -0.40 -13.87 -21.56
N ALA A 396 -0.34 -12.85 -20.71
CA ALA A 396 -0.41 -11.46 -21.11
C ALA A 396 1.00 -10.92 -21.39
N GLY A 397 1.13 -10.01 -22.34
CA GLY A 397 2.40 -9.35 -22.64
C GLY A 397 2.43 -8.62 -23.97
N TYR A 398 3.46 -7.81 -24.18
CA TYR A 398 3.73 -7.05 -25.39
C TYR A 398 4.26 -7.97 -26.50
N PHE A 399 3.41 -8.87 -27.03
CA PHE A 399 3.88 -9.88 -28.00
C PHE A 399 4.00 -9.34 -29.43
N LYS A 400 3.11 -8.43 -29.84
CA LYS A 400 3.10 -7.82 -31.17
C LYS A 400 3.28 -6.31 -31.13
N ASN A 401 2.63 -5.66 -30.17
CA ASN A 401 2.66 -4.21 -29.99
C ASN A 401 3.38 -3.86 -28.68
N LYS A 402 4.04 -2.70 -28.62
CA LYS A 402 4.77 -2.21 -27.43
C LYS A 402 3.98 -1.22 -26.59
N ASP A 403 2.84 -0.74 -27.10
CA ASP A 403 1.98 0.24 -26.43
C ASP A 403 0.82 -0.39 -25.67
N ARG A 404 0.54 -1.67 -25.94
CA ARG A 404 -0.52 -2.44 -25.29
C ARG A 404 -0.24 -3.94 -25.35
N GLU A 405 -0.65 -4.63 -24.31
CA GLU A 405 -0.45 -6.07 -24.16
C GLU A 405 -1.47 -6.86 -24.98
N ASP A 406 -1.00 -7.98 -25.54
CA ASP A 406 -1.74 -8.99 -26.27
C ASP A 406 -1.96 -10.23 -25.37
N LEU A 407 -2.69 -11.23 -25.86
CA LEU A 407 -2.87 -12.52 -25.18
C LEU A 407 -2.25 -13.64 -26.01
N LEU A 408 -1.23 -14.32 -25.47
CA LEU A 408 -0.69 -15.54 -26.05
C LEU A 408 -1.30 -16.77 -25.37
N LEU A 409 -1.96 -17.61 -26.15
CA LEU A 409 -2.59 -18.84 -25.70
C LEU A 409 -1.71 -20.02 -26.12
N PHE A 410 -1.01 -20.58 -25.15
CA PHE A 410 0.05 -21.56 -25.34
C PHE A 410 -0.41 -22.98 -25.00
N ASN A 411 -0.28 -23.94 -25.92
CA ASN A 411 -0.50 -25.36 -25.64
C ASN A 411 0.76 -26.18 -25.96
N ALA A 412 1.46 -26.61 -24.91
CA ALA A 412 2.69 -27.37 -25.04
C ALA A 412 2.47 -28.76 -25.68
N ALA A 413 1.38 -29.43 -25.30
CA ALA A 413 1.12 -30.81 -25.70
C ALA A 413 0.83 -30.95 -27.21
N SER A 414 0.12 -29.98 -27.78
CA SER A 414 -0.18 -29.93 -29.22
C SER A 414 0.82 -29.10 -30.03
N GLY A 415 1.62 -28.26 -29.36
CA GLY A 415 2.47 -27.24 -30.00
C GLY A 415 1.69 -26.08 -30.62
N ASN A 416 0.39 -25.98 -30.32
CA ASN A 416 -0.46 -24.92 -30.84
C ASN A 416 -0.26 -23.63 -30.05
N LEU A 417 -0.17 -22.53 -30.80
CA LEU A 417 -0.14 -21.18 -30.27
C LEU A 417 -1.29 -20.39 -30.90
N ILE A 418 -1.98 -19.60 -30.10
CA ILE A 418 -2.89 -18.58 -30.63
C ILE A 418 -2.44 -17.24 -30.07
N LEU A 419 -2.02 -16.33 -30.94
CA LEU A 419 -1.73 -14.96 -30.56
C LEU A 419 -2.99 -14.12 -30.80
N ALA A 420 -3.69 -13.76 -29.73
CA ALA A 420 -4.82 -12.87 -29.80
C ALA A 420 -4.31 -11.43 -29.68
N VAL A 421 -4.13 -10.78 -30.83
CA VAL A 421 -3.57 -9.42 -30.93
C VAL A 421 -4.61 -8.41 -30.49
N ASN A 422 -4.23 -7.56 -29.56
CA ASN A 422 -5.00 -6.43 -29.11
C ASN A 422 -4.97 -5.31 -30.17
N ASN A 423 -6.12 -4.94 -30.69
CA ASN A 423 -6.26 -3.86 -31.68
C ASN A 423 -6.66 -2.51 -31.05
N GLY A 424 -6.68 -2.43 -29.71
CA GLY A 424 -7.10 -1.26 -28.93
C GLY A 424 -8.54 -1.34 -28.40
N ASN A 425 -9.37 -2.29 -28.86
CA ASN A 425 -10.73 -2.46 -28.34
C ASN A 425 -11.20 -3.92 -28.18
N LYS A 426 -10.44 -4.89 -28.69
CA LYS A 426 -10.70 -6.33 -28.57
C LYS A 426 -9.43 -7.11 -28.88
N PHE A 427 -9.45 -8.40 -28.55
CA PHE A 427 -8.42 -9.33 -29.04
C PHE A 427 -8.87 -9.99 -30.35
N VAL A 428 -7.97 -10.02 -31.33
CA VAL A 428 -8.16 -10.66 -32.63
C VAL A 428 -7.26 -11.90 -32.68
N PRO A 429 -7.80 -13.13 -32.63
CA PRO A 429 -7.00 -14.36 -32.59
C PRO A 429 -6.36 -14.67 -33.94
N TYR A 430 -5.05 -14.93 -33.91
CA TYR A 430 -4.27 -15.48 -35.02
C TYR A 430 -3.74 -16.85 -34.62
N HIS A 431 -4.13 -17.87 -35.38
CA HIS A 431 -3.65 -19.23 -35.16
C HIS A 431 -2.24 -19.37 -35.72
N LEU A 432 -1.29 -19.69 -34.84
CA LEU A 432 0.10 -19.89 -35.15
C LEU A 432 0.48 -21.35 -34.85
N LYS A 433 1.62 -21.77 -35.42
CA LYS A 433 2.24 -23.05 -35.07
C LYS A 433 3.71 -22.82 -34.80
N TRP A 434 4.18 -23.29 -33.65
CA TRP A 434 5.59 -23.25 -33.31
C TRP A 434 6.12 -24.67 -33.24
N GLN A 435 6.75 -25.10 -34.33
CA GLN A 435 7.17 -26.48 -34.50
C GLN A 435 8.16 -26.95 -33.43
N ALA A 436 8.92 -26.04 -32.82
CA ALA A 436 9.85 -26.32 -31.73
C ALA A 436 9.16 -26.84 -30.45
N LEU A 437 7.84 -26.66 -30.31
CA LEU A 437 7.06 -27.20 -29.18
C LEU A 437 6.58 -28.64 -29.37
N ASN A 438 6.55 -29.14 -30.61
CA ASN A 438 6.09 -30.49 -30.89
C ASN A 438 7.04 -31.47 -30.19
N GLN A 439 6.57 -32.10 -29.09
CA GLN A 439 7.24 -33.07 -28.19
C GLN A 439 7.41 -32.61 -26.72
N LEU A 440 6.92 -31.44 -26.34
CA LEU A 440 7.07 -30.92 -24.97
C LEU A 440 5.75 -30.95 -24.19
N GLN A 441 5.39 -32.09 -23.61
CA GLN A 441 4.05 -32.29 -23.03
C GLN A 441 3.77 -31.53 -21.73
N THR A 442 4.81 -31.15 -20.97
CA THR A 442 4.66 -30.62 -19.60
C THR A 442 5.33 -29.25 -19.39
N VAL A 443 5.65 -28.56 -20.48
CA VAL A 443 6.34 -27.27 -20.40
C VAL A 443 5.40 -26.16 -19.93
N ARG A 444 5.83 -25.43 -18.89
CA ARG A 444 5.17 -24.23 -18.40
C ARG A 444 5.90 -22.98 -18.91
N PRO A 445 5.21 -22.06 -19.61
CA PRO A 445 5.81 -20.80 -19.99
C PRO A 445 5.78 -19.76 -18.85
N LEU A 446 6.75 -18.86 -18.83
CA LEU A 446 6.72 -17.60 -18.08
C LEU A 446 7.08 -16.45 -19.03
N ALA A 447 6.40 -15.31 -18.88
CA ALA A 447 6.61 -14.11 -19.68
C ALA A 447 7.72 -13.22 -19.06
N GLY A 448 8.49 -12.53 -19.90
CA GLY A 448 9.47 -11.52 -19.52
C GLY A 448 10.11 -10.91 -20.77
N ASP A 449 10.78 -9.77 -20.70
CA ASP A 449 11.55 -9.20 -21.82
C ASP A 449 13.01 -9.65 -21.67
N LEU A 450 13.46 -10.66 -22.43
CA LEU A 450 14.75 -11.31 -22.17
C LEU A 450 15.92 -10.61 -22.87
N ASN A 451 15.65 -9.59 -23.70
CA ASN A 451 16.64 -8.92 -24.53
C ASN A 451 16.52 -7.38 -24.56
N HIS A 452 15.61 -6.82 -23.76
CA HIS A 452 15.29 -5.40 -23.63
C HIS A 452 14.87 -4.77 -24.97
N ASP A 453 14.16 -5.52 -25.81
CA ASP A 453 13.59 -4.99 -27.04
C ASP A 453 12.17 -4.44 -26.85
N GLY A 454 11.59 -4.57 -25.66
CA GLY A 454 10.25 -4.11 -25.30
C GLY A 454 9.13 -5.05 -25.76
N LEU A 455 9.46 -6.22 -26.32
CA LEU A 455 8.52 -7.29 -26.57
C LEU A 455 8.63 -8.37 -25.49
N THR A 456 7.50 -9.00 -25.20
CA THR A 456 7.47 -10.14 -24.27
C THR A 456 8.02 -11.39 -24.96
N ASP A 457 9.08 -11.92 -24.38
CA ASP A 457 9.74 -13.18 -24.65
C ASP A 457 9.25 -14.29 -23.70
N LEU A 458 9.80 -15.50 -23.83
CA LEU A 458 9.38 -16.65 -23.01
C LEU A 458 10.55 -17.38 -22.34
N PHE A 459 10.40 -17.60 -21.03
CA PHE A 459 11.01 -18.73 -20.34
C PHE A 459 10.12 -19.97 -20.46
N LEU A 460 10.72 -21.14 -20.64
CA LEU A 460 10.03 -22.42 -20.78
C LEU A 460 10.54 -23.42 -19.76
N TYR A 461 9.73 -23.74 -18.75
CA TYR A 461 10.10 -24.70 -17.72
C TYR A 461 9.64 -26.12 -18.04
N ASP A 462 10.61 -27.00 -18.27
CA ASP A 462 10.42 -28.45 -18.45
C ASP A 462 10.77 -29.17 -17.15
N LYS A 463 9.72 -29.44 -16.35
CA LYS A 463 9.83 -30.13 -15.06
C LYS A 463 10.30 -31.58 -15.21
N GLU A 464 9.89 -32.25 -16.29
CA GLU A 464 10.20 -33.67 -16.52
C GLU A 464 11.71 -33.89 -16.65
N HIS A 465 12.38 -33.02 -17.40
CA HIS A 465 13.82 -33.11 -17.63
C HIS A 465 14.66 -32.25 -16.67
N GLY A 466 14.02 -31.35 -15.91
CA GLY A 466 14.69 -30.43 -14.99
C GLY A 466 15.54 -29.39 -15.72
N ARG A 467 14.94 -28.72 -16.71
CA ARG A 467 15.59 -27.72 -17.56
C ARG A 467 14.71 -26.51 -17.84
N ILE A 468 15.34 -25.36 -18.07
CA ILE A 468 14.72 -24.11 -18.52
C ILE A 468 15.16 -23.85 -19.95
N GLY A 469 14.21 -23.49 -20.80
CA GLY A 469 14.41 -22.99 -22.15
C GLY A 469 14.17 -21.49 -22.21
N SER A 470 14.79 -20.81 -23.16
CA SER A 470 14.45 -19.42 -23.52
C SER A 470 14.07 -19.36 -24.99
N ALA A 471 13.11 -18.50 -25.33
CA ALA A 471 12.74 -18.19 -26.69
C ALA A 471 12.45 -16.70 -26.86
N ILE A 472 13.15 -16.08 -27.80
CA ILE A 472 13.06 -14.66 -28.10
C ILE A 472 11.96 -14.43 -29.12
N ASN A 473 11.10 -13.47 -28.84
CA ASN A 473 10.02 -13.01 -29.66
C ASN A 473 10.54 -12.02 -30.72
N GLN A 474 10.07 -12.19 -31.95
CA GLN A 474 10.39 -11.35 -33.11
C GLN A 474 9.12 -10.76 -33.71
N GLY A 475 8.24 -10.25 -32.84
CA GLY A 475 6.96 -9.65 -33.21
C GLY A 475 5.88 -10.67 -33.57
N GLY A 476 5.68 -11.66 -32.69
CA GLY A 476 4.67 -12.73 -32.80
C GLY A 476 5.21 -14.08 -33.27
N PHE A 477 6.53 -14.21 -33.44
CA PHE A 477 7.22 -15.46 -33.76
C PHE A 477 8.36 -15.67 -32.78
N PHE A 478 8.59 -16.90 -32.35
CA PHE A 478 9.62 -17.22 -31.38
C PHE A 478 10.81 -17.94 -32.03
N THR A 479 12.03 -17.62 -31.60
CA THR A 479 13.25 -18.33 -31.99
C THR A 479 13.22 -19.80 -31.57
N ASP A 480 14.20 -20.59 -32.02
CA ASP A 480 14.42 -21.93 -31.46
C ASP A 480 14.73 -21.85 -29.95
N ILE A 481 14.35 -22.91 -29.24
CA ILE A 481 14.49 -23.00 -27.78
C ILE A 481 15.90 -23.42 -27.40
N THR A 482 16.56 -22.61 -26.58
CA THR A 482 17.86 -22.96 -25.99
C THR A 482 17.69 -23.50 -24.58
N TRP A 483 17.98 -24.79 -24.37
CA TRP A 483 17.78 -25.48 -23.09
C TRP A 483 19.00 -25.48 -22.18
N GLN A 484 18.77 -25.31 -20.87
CA GLN A 484 19.76 -25.47 -19.80
C GLN A 484 19.18 -26.21 -18.60
N GLY A 485 19.93 -27.17 -18.06
CA GLY A 485 19.50 -27.97 -16.91
C GLY A 485 20.44 -27.86 -15.72
N PHE A 486 19.89 -27.94 -14.51
CA PHE A 486 20.64 -28.01 -13.27
C PHE A 486 19.78 -28.64 -12.16
N ASN A 487 20.43 -29.18 -11.12
CA ASN A 487 19.76 -30.02 -10.12
C ASN A 487 18.59 -29.34 -9.38
N LEU A 488 18.68 -28.04 -9.10
CA LEU A 488 17.63 -27.30 -8.39
C LEU A 488 16.28 -27.34 -9.13
N LEU A 489 16.28 -27.36 -10.47
CA LEU A 489 15.05 -27.42 -11.29
C LEU A 489 14.27 -28.73 -11.12
N LYS A 490 14.87 -29.75 -10.50
CA LYS A 490 14.21 -31.03 -10.21
C LYS A 490 13.56 -31.05 -8.83
N ALA A 491 13.63 -29.94 -8.08
CA ALA A 491 13.01 -29.84 -6.77
C ALA A 491 11.50 -30.08 -6.85
N LYS A 492 10.97 -30.75 -5.82
CA LYS A 492 9.56 -31.11 -5.75
C LYS A 492 8.69 -29.87 -5.61
N ASN A 493 9.10 -28.95 -4.74
CA ASN A 493 8.40 -27.72 -4.37
C ASN A 493 9.15 -26.49 -4.94
N LEU A 494 9.21 -26.41 -6.27
CA LEU A 494 9.88 -25.31 -6.97
C LEU A 494 8.99 -24.07 -7.07
N LYS A 495 9.56 -22.89 -6.78
CA LYS A 495 8.97 -21.57 -7.04
C LYS A 495 9.76 -20.87 -8.15
N LEU A 496 9.04 -20.19 -9.02
CA LEU A 496 9.57 -19.48 -10.19
C LEU A 496 8.90 -18.11 -10.30
N ALA A 497 9.67 -17.08 -10.60
CA ALA A 497 9.18 -15.74 -10.94
C ALA A 497 10.13 -15.10 -11.96
N ALA A 498 9.59 -14.42 -12.97
CA ALA A 498 10.36 -13.71 -13.98
C ALA A 498 10.14 -12.20 -13.82
N GLY A 499 11.21 -11.41 -13.91
CA GLY A 499 11.19 -9.96 -13.69
C GLY A 499 12.59 -9.36 -13.86
N ASP A 500 12.67 -8.04 -14.08
CA ASP A 500 13.94 -7.29 -14.13
C ASP A 500 14.39 -6.98 -12.70
N PHE A 501 15.02 -7.95 -12.04
CA PHE A 501 15.39 -7.80 -10.63
C PHE A 501 16.65 -6.94 -10.47
N ASN A 502 17.52 -6.86 -11.50
CA ASN A 502 18.78 -6.11 -11.41
C ASN A 502 18.70 -4.68 -11.97
N GLY A 503 17.63 -4.31 -12.68
CA GLY A 503 17.39 -2.99 -13.26
C GLY A 503 18.15 -2.73 -14.57
N ASP A 504 18.57 -3.77 -15.30
CA ASP A 504 19.28 -3.63 -16.59
C ASP A 504 18.36 -3.63 -17.82
N GLY A 505 17.05 -3.81 -17.59
CA GLY A 505 15.98 -3.86 -18.57
C GLY A 505 15.74 -5.24 -19.18
N ASN A 506 16.54 -6.27 -18.83
CA ASN A 506 16.25 -7.65 -19.19
C ASN A 506 15.62 -8.37 -18.00
N SER A 507 14.57 -9.15 -18.25
CA SER A 507 14.00 -10.03 -17.24
C SER A 507 14.93 -11.21 -16.93
N GLU A 508 15.20 -11.39 -15.65
CA GLU A 508 15.77 -12.59 -15.06
C GLU A 508 14.69 -13.62 -14.71
N LEU A 509 15.14 -14.83 -14.32
CA LEU A 509 14.30 -15.87 -13.73
C LEU A 509 14.82 -16.23 -12.33
N PHE A 510 14.02 -15.91 -11.32
CA PHE A 510 14.19 -16.39 -9.96
C PHE A 510 13.74 -17.85 -9.85
N VAL A 511 14.57 -18.69 -9.24
CA VAL A 511 14.32 -20.11 -9.02
C VAL A 511 14.61 -20.45 -7.57
N MET A 512 13.64 -21.03 -6.87
CA MET A 512 13.83 -21.47 -5.48
C MET A 512 13.26 -22.87 -5.25
N ASP A 513 14.05 -23.71 -4.59
CA ASP A 513 13.54 -24.91 -3.92
C ASP A 513 13.05 -24.53 -2.53
N HIS A 514 11.74 -24.64 -2.33
CA HIS A 514 11.11 -24.31 -1.07
C HIS A 514 11.53 -25.23 0.08
N ASP A 515 11.83 -26.50 -0.19
CA ASP A 515 12.13 -27.48 0.86
C ASP A 515 13.54 -27.24 1.43
N THR A 516 14.52 -27.00 0.56
CA THR A 516 15.92 -26.78 0.94
C THR A 516 16.28 -25.32 1.18
N LYS A 517 15.39 -24.38 0.82
CA LYS A 517 15.61 -22.93 0.84
C LYS A 517 16.73 -22.45 -0.09
N GLN A 518 17.19 -23.29 -1.01
CA GLN A 518 18.17 -22.90 -2.01
C GLN A 518 17.50 -22.09 -3.11
N SER A 519 18.05 -20.92 -3.42
CA SER A 519 17.62 -20.06 -4.52
C SER A 519 18.75 -19.85 -5.54
N LYS A 520 18.37 -19.52 -6.77
CA LYS A 520 19.25 -19.08 -7.85
C LYS A 520 18.55 -18.00 -8.67
N MET A 521 19.32 -17.01 -9.09
CA MET A 521 18.92 -16.12 -10.17
C MET A 521 19.53 -16.62 -11.49
N LEU A 522 18.73 -16.60 -12.55
CA LEU A 522 19.18 -16.84 -13.91
C LEU A 522 19.04 -15.53 -14.66
N ALA A 523 20.11 -15.08 -15.31
CA ALA A 523 20.13 -13.84 -16.09
C ALA A 523 20.54 -14.08 -17.55
N GLY A 524 19.93 -13.31 -18.45
CA GLY A 524 20.28 -13.29 -19.86
C GLY A 524 21.60 -12.53 -20.03
N ARG A 525 22.59 -13.10 -20.74
CA ARG A 525 23.73 -12.28 -21.22
C ARG A 525 23.42 -11.82 -22.63
N LYS A 526 23.92 -10.63 -23.02
CA LYS A 526 23.75 -9.85 -24.27
C LYS A 526 23.82 -10.58 -25.64
N ALA A 527 23.79 -11.91 -25.70
CA ALA A 527 23.75 -12.69 -26.92
C ALA A 527 22.79 -13.88 -26.77
N SER A 528 21.47 -13.63 -26.79
CA SER A 528 20.40 -14.60 -27.09
C SER A 528 20.45 -15.96 -26.37
N ARG A 529 21.19 -16.04 -25.26
CA ARG A 529 21.51 -17.26 -24.53
C ARG A 529 21.59 -16.87 -23.07
N PHE A 530 20.67 -17.42 -22.29
CA PHE A 530 20.89 -17.48 -20.85
C PHE A 530 22.20 -18.23 -20.62
N SER A 531 22.97 -17.79 -19.65
CA SER A 531 24.00 -18.62 -19.05
C SER A 531 23.84 -18.38 -17.57
N LEU A 532 24.12 -19.39 -16.74
CA LEU A 532 24.25 -19.17 -15.30
C LEU A 532 25.33 -18.10 -15.06
N ALA A 533 24.96 -16.83 -15.04
CA ALA A 533 25.49 -15.92 -14.05
C ALA A 533 24.79 -16.35 -12.75
N ALA A 534 25.26 -17.44 -12.15
CA ALA A 534 24.80 -17.92 -10.87
C ALA A 534 25.26 -16.94 -9.79
N GLU A 535 24.79 -15.69 -9.85
CA GLU A 535 24.85 -14.84 -8.70
C GLU A 535 23.81 -15.40 -7.73
N THR A 536 24.30 -16.17 -6.77
CA THR A 536 23.47 -16.58 -5.65
C THR A 536 23.15 -15.34 -4.84
N TRP A 537 21.97 -14.78 -5.09
CA TRP A 537 21.34 -13.77 -4.24
C TRP A 537 20.93 -14.49 -2.95
N ASN A 538 21.93 -14.76 -2.10
CA ASN A 538 21.80 -15.57 -0.90
C ASN A 538 21.04 -14.80 0.17
N ASN A 539 19.77 -15.14 0.35
CA ASN A 539 19.00 -14.85 1.56
C ASN A 539 18.05 -16.03 1.78
N PRO A 540 18.00 -16.68 2.96
CA PRO A 540 16.98 -17.69 3.19
C PRO A 540 15.59 -17.04 3.15
N PHE A 541 14.78 -17.43 2.17
CA PHE A 541 13.39 -17.00 2.10
C PHE A 541 12.53 -17.84 3.05
N TYR A 542 11.76 -17.18 3.91
CA TYR A 542 10.92 -17.84 4.92
C TYR A 542 9.44 -17.60 4.62
N PHE A 543 8.86 -18.49 3.80
CA PHE A 543 7.41 -18.51 3.55
C PHE A 543 6.91 -19.95 3.45
N LYS A 544 5.59 -20.16 3.34
CA LYS A 544 4.96 -21.49 3.29
C LYS A 544 4.93 -22.06 1.85
N PRO A 545 4.91 -23.39 1.65
CA PRO A 545 5.02 -23.97 0.31
C PRO A 545 3.83 -23.61 -0.61
N ASP A 546 2.66 -23.37 -0.01
CA ASP A 546 1.41 -23.00 -0.66
C ASP A 546 1.29 -21.51 -0.98
N SER A 547 2.24 -20.68 -0.55
CA SER A 547 2.24 -19.23 -0.86
C SER A 547 2.34 -18.95 -2.37
N GLN A 548 1.64 -17.91 -2.83
CA GLN A 548 1.82 -17.33 -4.16
C GLN A 548 3.09 -16.46 -4.18
N LEU A 549 3.74 -16.36 -5.34
CA LEU A 549 4.97 -15.58 -5.53
C LEU A 549 4.78 -14.70 -6.76
N PHE A 550 5.12 -13.42 -6.63
CA PHE A 550 5.03 -12.41 -7.68
C PHE A 550 6.37 -11.68 -7.83
N ALA A 551 6.64 -11.23 -9.05
CA ALA A 551 7.70 -10.27 -9.35
C ALA A 551 7.01 -8.95 -9.75
N ALA A 552 7.38 -7.86 -9.10
CA ALA A 552 6.77 -6.55 -9.32
C ALA A 552 7.60 -5.44 -8.67
N ASP A 553 7.85 -4.33 -9.37
CA ASP A 553 8.44 -3.13 -8.78
C ASP A 553 7.44 -2.46 -7.83
N ILE A 554 7.60 -2.64 -6.51
CA ILE A 554 6.65 -2.10 -5.52
C ILE A 554 7.10 -0.74 -4.96
N ASN A 555 8.36 -0.35 -5.15
CA ASN A 555 8.92 0.88 -4.59
C ASN A 555 9.20 1.97 -5.65
N GLY A 556 9.06 1.63 -6.94
CA GLY A 556 9.19 2.52 -8.08
C GLY A 556 10.64 2.83 -8.46
N ASP A 557 11.61 2.01 -8.03
CA ASP A 557 13.03 2.21 -8.31
C ASP A 557 13.49 1.64 -9.66
N GLY A 558 12.56 1.05 -10.43
CA GLY A 558 12.80 0.46 -11.73
C GLY A 558 13.33 -0.98 -11.67
N LYS A 559 13.36 -1.60 -10.49
CA LYS A 559 13.69 -3.02 -10.31
C LYS A 559 12.46 -3.76 -9.80
N ASP A 560 12.21 -4.94 -10.36
CA ASP A 560 11.21 -5.82 -9.79
C ASP A 560 11.67 -6.31 -8.40
N ASP A 561 10.73 -6.31 -7.45
CA ASP A 561 10.87 -6.92 -6.13
C ASP A 561 10.19 -8.31 -6.13
N LEU A 562 10.37 -9.06 -5.04
CA LEU A 562 9.59 -10.29 -4.82
C LEU A 562 8.53 -10.07 -3.75
N LEU A 563 7.28 -10.38 -4.11
CA LEU A 563 6.15 -10.41 -3.18
C LEU A 563 5.70 -11.85 -2.96
N VAL A 564 5.48 -12.21 -1.70
CA VAL A 564 4.95 -13.51 -1.32
C VAL A 564 3.63 -13.33 -0.60
N HIS A 565 2.59 -14.01 -1.07
CA HIS A 565 1.27 -14.02 -0.44
C HIS A 565 0.98 -15.38 0.18
N GLY A 566 0.78 -15.42 1.50
CA GLY A 566 0.48 -16.62 2.25
C GLY A 566 -1.00 -17.01 2.20
N SER A 567 -1.30 -18.29 2.35
CA SER A 567 -2.68 -18.80 2.48
C SER A 567 -3.40 -18.29 3.75
N ASP A 568 -2.66 -17.73 4.69
CA ASP A 568 -3.18 -17.00 5.85
C ASP A 568 -3.55 -15.53 5.56
N GLY A 569 -3.37 -15.07 4.31
CA GLY A 569 -3.67 -13.72 3.82
C GLY A 569 -2.55 -12.70 4.05
N PHE A 570 -1.49 -13.08 4.77
CA PHE A 570 -0.37 -12.18 5.02
C PHE A 570 0.58 -12.14 3.83
N TRP A 571 1.22 -11.00 3.68
CA TRP A 571 2.18 -10.75 2.62
C TRP A 571 3.57 -10.56 3.19
N GLN A 572 4.57 -10.79 2.35
CA GLN A 572 5.97 -10.53 2.65
C GLN A 572 6.64 -9.98 1.39
N SER A 573 7.22 -8.78 1.49
CA SER A 573 8.06 -8.18 0.46
C SER A 573 9.52 -8.54 0.66
N TYR A 574 10.24 -8.71 -0.45
CA TYR A 574 11.69 -8.82 -0.49
C TYR A 574 12.20 -7.83 -1.55
N ILE A 575 12.77 -6.73 -1.07
CA ILE A 575 13.18 -5.61 -1.90
C ILE A 575 14.49 -5.94 -2.63
N SER A 576 14.56 -5.71 -3.92
CA SER A 576 15.78 -5.85 -4.70
C SER A 576 16.68 -4.62 -4.53
N ASP A 577 17.96 -4.85 -4.23
CA ASP A 577 18.99 -3.80 -4.33
C ASP A 577 19.76 -3.84 -5.66
N GLY A 578 19.34 -4.71 -6.58
CA GLY A 578 20.01 -4.99 -7.85
C GLY A 578 21.10 -6.08 -7.76
N SER A 579 21.40 -6.59 -6.57
CA SER A 579 22.39 -7.65 -6.34
C SER A 579 21.95 -8.73 -5.34
N LYS A 580 20.94 -8.44 -4.53
CA LYS A 580 20.29 -9.36 -3.60
C LYS A 580 18.90 -8.86 -3.25
N PHE A 581 18.13 -9.76 -2.63
CA PHE A 581 16.86 -9.42 -2.01
C PHE A 581 17.02 -9.18 -0.51
N VAL A 582 16.46 -8.08 -0.01
CA VAL A 582 16.38 -7.73 1.40
C VAL A 582 14.94 -7.92 1.86
N ALA A 583 14.72 -8.82 2.81
CA ALA A 583 13.40 -9.02 3.39
C ALA A 583 12.96 -7.73 4.10
N ASP A 584 11.75 -7.28 3.79
CA ASP A 584 11.08 -6.20 4.50
C ASP A 584 10.09 -6.80 5.54
N ARG A 585 9.19 -6.02 6.15
CA ARG A 585 8.23 -6.55 7.12
C ARG A 585 7.10 -7.31 6.44
N PRO A 586 6.61 -8.40 7.06
CA PRO A 586 5.30 -8.91 6.73
C PRO A 586 4.22 -7.85 6.94
N PHE A 587 3.19 -7.88 6.12
CA PHE A 587 2.06 -6.95 6.22
C PHE A 587 0.74 -7.63 5.85
N GLY A 588 -0.37 -6.90 5.96
CA GLY A 588 -1.70 -7.44 5.76
C GLY A 588 -2.20 -8.26 6.96
N PRO A 589 -3.22 -9.11 6.75
CA PRO A 589 -3.97 -9.32 5.51
C PRO A 589 -4.87 -8.14 5.17
N TRP A 590 -4.97 -7.85 3.88
CA TRP A 590 -5.86 -6.81 3.33
C TRP A 590 -7.04 -7.43 2.56
N GLY A 591 -7.25 -8.74 2.74
CA GLY A 591 -8.34 -9.54 2.18
C GLY A 591 -8.59 -10.82 3.00
N PRO A 592 -9.66 -11.58 2.72
CA PRO A 592 -9.94 -12.87 3.36
C PRO A 592 -8.89 -13.95 3.06
N ARG A 593 -8.90 -15.03 3.86
CA ARG A 593 -7.97 -16.16 3.67
C ARG A 593 -8.34 -17.00 2.44
N ASN A 594 -7.33 -17.57 1.80
CA ASN A 594 -7.45 -18.40 0.58
C ASN A 594 -8.05 -17.66 -0.62
N GLU A 595 -7.61 -16.43 -0.85
CA GLU A 595 -7.96 -15.61 -2.01
C GLU A 595 -6.96 -15.77 -3.17
N ASP A 596 -7.41 -15.41 -4.37
CA ASP A 596 -6.50 -15.15 -5.48
C ASP A 596 -5.97 -13.72 -5.34
N ALA A 597 -4.67 -13.55 -5.60
CA ALA A 597 -4.03 -12.25 -5.51
C ALA A 597 -3.20 -11.93 -6.74
N LEU A 598 -3.04 -10.63 -7.01
CA LEU A 598 -2.25 -10.10 -8.11
C LEU A 598 -1.45 -8.89 -7.62
N ALA A 599 -0.32 -8.61 -8.28
CA ALA A 599 0.49 -7.43 -8.06
C ALA A 599 0.73 -6.70 -9.39
N ALA A 600 0.40 -5.41 -9.46
CA ALA A 600 0.62 -4.55 -10.62
C ALA A 600 0.27 -3.09 -10.32
N ASP A 601 0.86 -2.15 -11.07
CA ASP A 601 0.55 -0.72 -10.99
C ASP A 601 -0.86 -0.42 -11.53
N ILE A 602 -1.90 -0.47 -10.67
CA ILE A 602 -3.29 -0.27 -11.11
C ILE A 602 -3.66 1.20 -11.15
N ASN A 603 -2.99 2.04 -10.37
CA ASN A 603 -3.31 3.46 -10.25
C ASN A 603 -2.48 4.36 -11.20
N GLY A 604 -1.41 3.84 -11.79
CA GLY A 604 -0.54 4.55 -12.74
C GLY A 604 0.58 5.35 -12.11
N ASP A 605 0.98 5.04 -10.87
CA ASP A 605 2.00 5.80 -10.13
C ASP A 605 3.40 5.18 -10.21
N HIS A 606 3.58 4.20 -11.10
CA HIS A 606 4.80 3.44 -11.35
C HIS A 606 5.25 2.55 -10.18
N ARG A 607 4.39 2.32 -9.19
CA ARG A 607 4.57 1.28 -8.19
C ARG A 607 3.50 0.23 -8.35
N SER A 608 3.87 -1.03 -8.15
CA SER A 608 2.93 -2.13 -8.20
C SER A 608 2.09 -2.18 -6.93
N ASP A 609 0.79 -2.14 -7.11
CA ASP A 609 -0.24 -2.27 -6.08
C ASP A 609 -0.69 -3.73 -5.93
N LEU A 610 -1.52 -4.01 -4.93
CA LEU A 610 -2.08 -5.34 -4.70
C LEU A 610 -3.57 -5.39 -4.98
N ILE A 611 -4.00 -6.53 -5.51
CA ILE A 611 -5.40 -6.86 -5.76
C ILE A 611 -5.67 -8.21 -5.13
N MET A 612 -6.75 -8.29 -4.36
CA MET A 612 -7.16 -9.46 -3.59
C MET A 612 -8.60 -9.82 -3.94
N ILE A 613 -8.85 -11.04 -4.42
CA ILE A 613 -10.15 -11.49 -4.94
C ILE A 613 -10.72 -12.64 -4.09
N ASP A 614 -11.88 -12.38 -3.49
CA ASP A 614 -12.61 -13.40 -2.72
C ASP A 614 -13.54 -14.24 -3.61
N HIS A 615 -13.24 -15.54 -3.73
CA HIS A 615 -14.08 -16.51 -4.45
C HIS A 615 -15.05 -17.30 -3.55
N ASN A 616 -14.97 -17.16 -2.23
CA ASN A 616 -15.55 -18.10 -1.26
C ASN A 616 -16.86 -17.64 -0.61
N THR A 617 -17.17 -16.34 -0.60
CA THR A 617 -18.30 -15.80 0.18
C THR A 617 -19.60 -15.60 -0.61
N GLY A 618 -19.63 -15.89 -1.91
CA GLY A 618 -20.80 -15.61 -2.76
C GLY A 618 -21.06 -14.12 -3.00
N TYR A 619 -20.27 -13.25 -2.34
CA TYR A 619 -20.06 -11.85 -2.65
C TYR A 619 -18.68 -11.76 -3.30
N SER A 620 -18.64 -11.80 -4.62
CA SER A 620 -17.39 -11.71 -5.38
C SER A 620 -16.81 -10.31 -5.26
N ASN A 621 -16.11 -10.02 -4.16
CA ASN A 621 -15.55 -8.71 -3.88
C ASN A 621 -14.06 -8.70 -4.22
N LEU A 622 -13.60 -7.55 -4.70
CA LEU A 622 -12.19 -7.29 -4.96
C LEU A 622 -11.74 -6.21 -3.99
N ASN A 623 -10.68 -6.46 -3.22
CA ASN A 623 -10.00 -5.47 -2.40
C ASN A 623 -8.69 -5.06 -3.06
N THR A 624 -8.27 -3.83 -2.82
CA THR A 624 -6.98 -3.31 -3.29
C THR A 624 -6.16 -2.79 -2.11
N ALA A 625 -4.84 -2.78 -2.27
CA ALA A 625 -3.93 -2.03 -1.42
C ALA A 625 -2.93 -1.28 -2.29
N ILE A 626 -2.82 0.03 -2.08
CA ILE A 626 -1.97 0.90 -2.90
C ILE A 626 -0.58 0.97 -2.30
N SER A 627 0.45 0.75 -3.12
CA SER A 627 1.83 0.86 -2.67
C SER A 627 2.17 2.30 -2.33
N VAL A 628 2.74 2.46 -1.14
CA VAL A 628 3.31 3.73 -0.67
C VAL A 628 4.79 3.58 -0.34
N SER A 629 5.37 2.42 -0.66
CA SER A 629 6.79 2.16 -0.50
C SER A 629 7.60 3.16 -1.33
N GLY A 630 8.65 3.72 -0.74
CA GLY A 630 9.50 4.73 -1.38
C GLY A 630 8.92 6.14 -1.46
N ARG A 631 7.72 6.41 -0.92
CA ARG A 631 7.12 7.76 -0.84
C ARG A 631 7.64 8.61 0.33
#